data_AF-A0A524A6E6-F1
#
_entry.id   AF-A0A524A6E6-F1
#
_cell.length_a   1.000
_cell.length_b   1.000
_cell.length_c   1.000
_cell.angle_alpha   90.00
_cell.angle_beta   90.00
_cell.angle_gamma   90.00
#
_symmetry.space_group_name_H-M   'P 1'
#
loop_
_entity.id
_entity.type
_entity.pdbx_description
1 polymer ?
#
loop_
_entity_poly.entity_id
_entity_poly.type
_entity_poly.pdbx_seq_one_letter_code
_entity_poly.pdbx_strand_id
1 'polypeptide(L)'
;MAQDETTFECLRCGRCCSNLLAEDRGVLRGLTLLPGESELFPQPLVKPAVGVGRRPHGRGFRVTAYQLTEDTCPHLEADSCSVYPERPAGCRQFPFSLRRGPEGKVQVGFDLNCPALVALIEENPRVSVGSDARLHAEKLLDVELEAMRSPKRAWFYDLRSEKWRRYSELMDT
;
A
#
# COMPACT_ATOMS: atom_id res chain seq x y z
N MET A 1 20.91 -24.87 17.56
CA MET A 1 21.04 -24.76 16.08
C MET A 1 20.39 -23.46 15.70
N ALA A 2 21.17 -22.46 15.28
CA ALA A 2 20.61 -21.23 14.73
C ALA A 2 19.85 -21.63 13.46
N GLN A 3 18.53 -21.45 13.47
CA GLN A 3 17.72 -21.70 12.28
C GLN A 3 17.92 -20.47 11.39
N ASP A 4 18.49 -20.68 10.20
CA ASP A 4 18.63 -19.61 9.21
C ASP A 4 17.25 -19.09 8.84
N GLU A 5 16.96 -17.84 9.22
CA GLU A 5 15.85 -17.08 8.67
C GLU A 5 16.13 -16.85 7.19
N THR A 6 15.30 -17.41 6.31
CA THR A 6 15.43 -17.16 4.87
C THR A 6 14.78 -15.82 4.55
N THR A 7 15.60 -14.91 4.01
CA THR A 7 15.15 -13.57 3.61
C THR A 7 14.55 -13.64 2.22
N PHE A 8 13.41 -12.99 2.03
CA PHE A 8 12.77 -12.89 0.72
C PHE A 8 13.57 -12.05 -0.27
N GLU A 9 13.71 -12.57 -1.49
CA GLU A 9 14.27 -11.86 -2.63
C GLU A 9 13.26 -11.76 -3.78
N CYS A 10 13.09 -10.55 -4.32
CA CYS A 10 12.16 -10.31 -5.42
C CYS A 10 12.79 -10.74 -6.77
N LEU A 11 12.06 -11.58 -7.52
CA LEU A 11 12.45 -12.05 -8.85
C LEU A 11 12.36 -10.99 -9.96
N ARG A 12 11.90 -9.77 -9.65
CA ARG A 12 11.73 -8.66 -10.61
C ARG A 12 10.85 -8.98 -11.83
N CYS A 13 9.94 -9.94 -11.68
CA CYS A 13 9.10 -10.47 -12.76
C CYS A 13 7.90 -9.60 -13.18
N GLY A 14 7.78 -8.36 -12.69
CA GLY A 14 6.70 -7.44 -13.07
C GLY A 14 5.27 -7.81 -12.62
N ARG A 15 5.02 -9.02 -12.10
CA ARG A 15 3.66 -9.48 -11.74
C ARG A 15 2.93 -8.58 -10.72
N CYS A 16 3.66 -8.02 -9.76
CA CYS A 16 3.08 -7.09 -8.77
C CYS A 16 2.79 -5.69 -9.34
N CYS A 17 3.11 -5.43 -10.61
CA CYS A 17 2.79 -4.20 -11.31
C CYS A 17 1.42 -4.26 -12.02
N SER A 18 0.65 -5.33 -11.83
CA SER A 18 -0.72 -5.49 -12.34
C SER A 18 -1.70 -5.73 -11.18
N ASN A 19 -3.00 -5.57 -11.41
CA ASN A 19 -4.06 -5.67 -10.40
C ASN A 19 -3.84 -4.69 -9.24
N LEU A 20 -3.44 -3.46 -9.56
CA LEU A 20 -3.14 -2.42 -8.58
C LEU A 20 -4.40 -1.80 -7.97
N LEU A 21 -5.57 -2.04 -8.55
CA LEU A 21 -6.84 -1.61 -7.99
C LEU A 21 -7.44 -2.68 -7.09
N ALA A 22 -7.80 -2.31 -5.87
CA ALA A 22 -8.43 -3.18 -4.89
C ALA A 22 -9.64 -2.49 -4.25
N GLU A 23 -10.70 -3.26 -4.02
CA GLU A 23 -11.84 -2.81 -3.23
C GLU A 23 -11.60 -3.12 -1.74
N ASP A 24 -11.70 -2.10 -0.90
CA ASP A 24 -11.58 -2.21 0.55
C ASP A 24 -12.76 -1.46 1.19
N ARG A 25 -13.64 -2.21 1.88
CA ARG A 25 -14.84 -1.67 2.55
C ARG A 25 -15.68 -0.75 1.66
N GLY A 26 -15.92 -1.17 0.42
CA GLY A 26 -16.73 -0.41 -0.55
C GLY A 26 -16.05 0.85 -1.11
N VAL A 27 -14.74 1.00 -0.93
CA VAL A 27 -13.91 2.04 -1.53
C VAL A 27 -12.97 1.39 -2.54
N LEU A 28 -12.99 1.87 -3.79
CA LEU A 28 -11.99 1.46 -4.78
C LEU A 28 -10.71 2.25 -4.55
N ARG A 29 -9.61 1.54 -4.32
CA ARG A 29 -8.30 2.10 -4.01
C ARG A 29 -7.25 1.58 -4.98
N GLY A 30 -6.26 2.39 -5.27
CA GLY A 30 -5.09 1.98 -6.03
C GLY A 30 -3.83 1.79 -5.18
N LEU A 31 -2.70 1.61 -5.85
CA LEU A 31 -1.39 1.57 -5.23
C LEU A 31 -1.16 2.85 -4.43
N THR A 32 -0.95 2.73 -3.11
CA THR A 32 -0.72 3.88 -2.23
C THR A 32 0.67 4.45 -2.41
N LEU A 33 0.74 5.78 -2.54
CA LEU A 33 1.94 6.59 -2.76
C LEU A 33 2.10 7.57 -1.61
N LEU A 34 3.29 7.64 -1.03
CA LEU A 34 3.65 8.69 -0.07
C LEU A 34 3.77 10.05 -0.80
N PRO A 35 3.69 11.20 -0.09
CA PRO A 35 3.64 12.51 -0.74
C PRO A 35 4.71 12.77 -1.82
N GLY A 36 5.97 12.42 -1.57
CA GLY A 36 7.06 12.57 -2.55
C GLY A 36 7.10 11.49 -3.63
N GLU A 37 6.40 10.36 -3.45
CA GLU A 37 6.38 9.26 -4.42
C GLU A 37 5.40 9.51 -5.57
N SER A 38 4.48 10.47 -5.39
CA SER A 38 3.55 10.90 -6.45
C SER A 38 4.27 11.43 -7.70
N GLU A 39 5.48 11.95 -7.56
CA GLU A 39 6.29 12.49 -8.65
C GLU A 39 6.89 11.39 -9.54
N LEU A 40 6.89 10.14 -9.08
CA LEU A 40 7.30 8.99 -9.90
C LEU A 40 6.31 8.69 -11.04
N PHE A 41 5.11 9.25 -11.00
CA PHE A 41 4.03 8.91 -11.93
C PHE A 41 3.51 10.15 -12.69
N PRO A 42 2.96 9.96 -13.90
CA PRO A 42 2.28 11.03 -14.61
C PRO A 42 1.12 11.60 -13.76
N GLN A 43 1.12 12.93 -13.58
CA GLN A 43 0.15 13.61 -12.69
C GLN A 43 -1.34 13.29 -12.98
N PRO A 44 -1.79 13.09 -14.23
CA PRO A 44 -3.18 12.70 -14.49
C PRO A 44 -3.59 11.36 -13.86
N LEU A 45 -2.61 10.47 -13.61
CA LEU A 45 -2.81 9.13 -13.05
C LEU A 45 -2.71 9.09 -11.53
N VAL A 46 -2.47 10.25 -10.89
CA VAL A 46 -2.32 10.33 -9.44
C VAL A 46 -3.50 11.08 -8.84
N LYS A 47 -4.14 10.45 -7.85
CA LYS A 47 -5.22 11.04 -7.07
C LYS A 47 -4.87 11.03 -5.59
N PRO A 48 -5.50 11.88 -4.77
CA PRO A 48 -5.45 11.71 -3.32
C PRO A 48 -5.92 10.31 -2.92
N ALA A 49 -5.38 9.75 -1.84
CA ALA A 49 -5.82 8.48 -1.26
C ALA A 49 -6.40 8.66 0.13
N VAL A 50 -5.63 9.34 0.99
CA VAL A 50 -5.98 9.53 2.40
C VAL A 50 -5.86 11.02 2.73
N GLY A 51 -6.84 11.53 3.46
CA GLY A 51 -6.86 12.91 3.92
C GLY A 51 -7.36 13.03 5.36
N VAL A 52 -6.85 14.04 6.06
CA VAL A 52 -7.22 14.31 7.46
C VAL A 52 -7.72 15.74 7.59
N GLY A 53 -8.92 15.93 8.14
CA GLY A 53 -9.54 17.23 8.36
C GLY A 53 -11.03 17.13 8.69
N ARG A 54 -11.65 18.25 9.07
CA ARG A 54 -13.10 18.26 9.39
C ARG A 54 -13.97 18.09 8.15
N ARG A 55 -13.54 18.63 7.01
CA ARG A 55 -14.22 18.55 5.71
C ARG A 55 -13.17 18.52 4.60
N PRO A 56 -13.36 17.73 3.53
CA PRO A 56 -12.49 17.78 2.36
C PRO A 56 -12.38 19.21 1.81
N HIS A 57 -11.18 19.61 1.42
CA HIS A 57 -10.86 20.95 0.89
C HIS A 57 -11.17 22.14 1.85
N GLY A 58 -11.56 21.87 3.10
CA GLY A 58 -11.79 22.90 4.11
C GLY A 58 -10.50 23.36 4.81
N ARG A 59 -10.60 24.42 5.62
CA ARG A 59 -9.48 24.91 6.44
C ARG A 59 -8.93 23.79 7.34
N GLY A 60 -7.63 23.50 7.21
CA GLY A 60 -6.94 22.47 7.98
C GLY A 60 -7.18 21.04 7.50
N PHE A 61 -7.72 20.86 6.29
CA PHE A 61 -7.68 19.58 5.58
C PHE A 61 -6.34 19.42 4.88
N ARG A 62 -5.71 18.25 5.02
CA ARG A 62 -4.49 17.89 4.30
C ARG A 62 -4.59 16.48 3.74
N VAL A 63 -4.03 16.28 2.55
CA VAL A 63 -3.82 14.95 1.97
C VAL A 63 -2.55 14.37 2.59
N THR A 64 -2.62 13.13 3.06
CA THR A 64 -1.51 12.43 3.75
C THR A 64 -0.88 11.34 2.88
N ALA A 65 -1.64 10.83 1.91
CA ALA A 65 -1.16 9.91 0.89
C ALA A 65 -1.94 10.08 -0.42
N TYR A 66 -1.32 9.63 -1.50
CA TYR A 66 -1.87 9.59 -2.84
C TYR A 66 -2.03 8.14 -3.31
N GLN A 67 -2.65 7.94 -4.46
CA GLN A 67 -2.82 6.64 -5.09
C GLN A 67 -2.73 6.74 -6.60
N LEU A 68 -2.23 5.67 -7.22
CA LEU A 68 -2.28 5.47 -8.66
C LEU A 68 -3.70 5.06 -9.09
N THR A 69 -4.20 5.60 -10.19
CA THR A 69 -5.54 5.26 -10.72
C THR A 69 -5.55 4.05 -11.63
N GLU A 70 -4.39 3.66 -12.14
CA GLU A 70 -4.25 2.58 -13.11
C GLU A 70 -4.17 1.23 -12.44
N ASP A 71 -4.86 0.25 -13.03
CA ASP A 71 -4.79 -1.15 -12.60
C ASP A 71 -3.48 -1.83 -13.03
N THR A 72 -2.88 -1.34 -14.12
CA THR A 72 -1.54 -1.73 -14.56
C THR A 72 -0.58 -0.57 -14.42
N CYS A 73 0.57 -0.81 -13.80
CA CYS A 73 1.59 0.22 -13.57
C CYS A 73 2.10 0.78 -14.91
N PRO A 74 2.18 2.11 -15.08
CA PRO A 74 2.74 2.70 -16.28
C PRO A 74 4.24 2.43 -16.46
N HIS A 75 4.93 1.96 -15.41
CA HIS A 75 6.35 1.57 -15.45
C HIS A 75 6.57 0.08 -15.72
N LEU A 76 5.51 -0.67 -16.04
CA LEU A 76 5.64 -2.06 -16.48
C LEU A 76 6.05 -2.07 -17.95
N GLU A 77 7.28 -2.50 -18.21
CA GLU A 77 7.83 -2.64 -19.56
C GLU A 77 8.18 -4.11 -19.81
N ALA A 78 7.51 -4.72 -20.80
CA ALA A 78 7.47 -6.17 -20.99
C ALA A 78 7.07 -6.89 -19.70
N ASP A 79 8.03 -7.45 -18.96
CA ASP A 79 7.83 -8.21 -17.73
C ASP A 79 8.66 -7.67 -16.55
N SER A 80 9.07 -6.40 -16.60
CA SER A 80 9.89 -5.78 -15.56
C SER A 80 9.47 -4.34 -15.26
N CYS A 81 9.82 -3.87 -14.06
CA CYS A 81 9.58 -2.50 -13.64
C CYS A 81 10.77 -1.61 -14.05
N SER A 82 10.52 -0.61 -14.91
CA SER A 82 11.58 0.29 -15.40
C SER A 82 12.17 1.19 -14.30
N VAL A 83 11.41 1.47 -13.24
CA VAL A 83 11.82 2.24 -12.06
C VAL A 83 12.13 1.36 -10.84
N TYR A 84 12.58 0.11 -11.05
CA TYR A 84 12.78 -0.86 -9.97
C TYR A 84 13.57 -0.31 -8.76
N PRO A 85 14.69 0.43 -8.94
CA PRO A 85 15.46 0.99 -7.84
C PRO A 85 14.75 2.13 -7.10
N GLU A 86 13.86 2.89 -7.76
CA GLU A 86 13.14 4.05 -7.21
C GLU A 86 11.69 3.71 -6.80
N ARG A 87 11.29 2.43 -6.87
CA ARG A 87 9.92 1.99 -6.58
C ARG A 87 9.34 2.60 -5.31
N PRO A 88 8.04 2.96 -5.33
CA PRO A 88 7.36 3.55 -4.17
C PRO A 88 7.26 2.56 -3.01
N ALA A 89 6.97 3.07 -1.81
CA ALA A 89 6.84 2.28 -0.59
C ALA A 89 5.84 1.14 -0.75
N GLY A 90 4.71 1.37 -1.44
CA GLY A 90 3.71 0.34 -1.73
C GLY A 90 4.28 -0.85 -2.50
N CYS A 91 5.20 -0.60 -3.44
CA CYS A 91 5.87 -1.64 -4.22
C CYS A 91 7.04 -2.29 -3.46
N ARG A 92 7.71 -1.55 -2.56
CA ARG A 92 8.85 -2.06 -1.78
C ARG A 92 8.43 -2.95 -0.61
N GLN A 93 7.27 -2.68 -0.01
CA GLN A 93 6.75 -3.58 1.02
C GLN A 93 6.35 -4.93 0.41
N PHE A 94 5.88 -4.97 -0.84
CA PHE A 94 5.38 -6.18 -1.48
C PHE A 94 6.46 -7.29 -1.50
N PRO A 95 6.12 -8.53 -1.14
CA PRO A 95 4.78 -9.10 -0.92
C PRO A 95 4.27 -9.00 0.52
N PHE A 96 4.92 -8.21 1.35
CA PHE A 96 4.56 -8.00 2.75
C PHE A 96 3.67 -6.77 2.90
N SER A 97 2.82 -6.78 3.92
CA SER A 97 2.15 -5.57 4.40
C SER A 97 2.03 -5.59 5.91
N LEU A 98 2.08 -4.41 6.52
CA LEU A 98 1.76 -4.24 7.93
C LEU A 98 0.36 -3.69 8.05
N ARG A 99 -0.47 -4.31 8.88
CA ARG A 99 -1.83 -3.85 9.16
C ARG A 99 -2.08 -3.83 10.66
N ARG A 100 -2.99 -2.98 11.10
CA ARG A 100 -3.46 -2.99 12.49
C ARG A 100 -4.54 -4.04 12.67
N GLY A 101 -4.28 -5.03 13.53
CA GLY A 101 -5.23 -6.08 13.90
C GLY A 101 -6.30 -5.61 14.90
N PRO A 102 -7.28 -6.47 15.21
CA PRO A 102 -8.44 -6.15 16.07
C PRO A 102 -8.09 -5.66 17.48
N GLU A 103 -6.97 -6.12 18.06
CA GLU A 103 -6.50 -5.73 19.40
C GLU A 103 -5.49 -4.55 19.34
N GLY A 104 -5.37 -3.88 18.21
CA GLY A 104 -4.39 -2.83 18.00
C GLY A 104 -2.96 -3.32 17.79
N LYS A 105 -2.72 -4.63 17.82
CA LYS A 105 -1.44 -5.27 17.49
C LYS A 105 -1.15 -5.15 16.00
N VAL A 106 0.10 -4.89 15.64
CA VAL A 106 0.54 -4.92 14.25
C VAL A 106 0.62 -6.37 13.78
N GLN A 107 0.00 -6.66 12.65
CA GLN A 107 0.02 -7.96 11.98
C GLN A 107 0.76 -7.84 10.65
N VAL A 108 1.50 -8.89 10.31
CA VAL A 108 2.16 -9.02 9.00
C VAL A 108 1.22 -9.82 8.09
N GLY A 109 0.86 -9.24 6.96
CA GLY A 109 0.17 -9.91 5.87
C GLY A 109 1.14 -10.29 4.75
N PHE A 110 0.81 -11.37 4.05
CA PHE A 110 1.58 -11.89 2.91
C PHE A 110 0.68 -11.96 1.69
N ASP A 111 1.15 -11.46 0.55
CA ASP A 111 0.46 -11.59 -0.73
C ASP A 111 0.93 -12.85 -1.47
N LEU A 112 0.05 -13.86 -1.51
CA LEU A 112 0.32 -15.16 -2.12
C LEU A 112 0.28 -15.14 -3.66
N ASN A 113 0.03 -13.99 -4.29
CA ASN A 113 0.20 -13.84 -5.74
C ASN A 113 1.68 -13.65 -6.12
N CYS A 114 2.58 -13.48 -5.15
CA CYS A 114 4.01 -13.41 -5.41
C CYS A 114 4.62 -14.81 -5.57
N PRO A 115 5.09 -15.22 -6.77
CA PRO A 115 5.64 -16.56 -6.98
C PRO A 115 6.90 -16.81 -6.15
N ALA A 116 7.71 -15.77 -5.93
CA ALA A 116 8.92 -15.85 -5.13
C ALA A 116 8.63 -16.13 -3.66
N LEU A 117 7.55 -15.57 -3.12
CA LEU A 117 7.13 -15.81 -1.75
C LEU A 117 6.53 -17.21 -1.61
N VAL A 118 5.70 -17.63 -2.56
CA VAL A 118 5.10 -18.97 -2.54
C VAL A 118 6.18 -20.04 -2.52
N ALA A 119 7.15 -19.98 -3.44
CA ALA A 119 8.27 -20.90 -3.46
C ALA A 119 9.06 -20.89 -2.14
N LEU A 120 9.29 -19.69 -1.58
CA LEU A 120 10.00 -19.54 -0.32
C LEU A 120 9.27 -20.17 0.88
N ILE A 121 7.95 -19.99 0.98
CA ILE A 121 7.13 -20.57 2.06
C ILE A 121 7.07 -22.10 1.95
N GLU A 122 7.00 -22.63 0.72
CA GLU A 122 7.02 -24.07 0.47
C GLU A 122 8.34 -24.72 0.91
N GLU A 123 9.47 -24.02 0.74
CA GLU A 123 10.79 -24.49 1.17
C GLU A 123 11.05 -24.26 2.67
N ASN A 124 10.64 -23.10 3.20
CA ASN A 124 10.83 -22.73 4.59
C ASN A 124 9.60 -21.99 5.15
N PRO A 125 8.83 -22.59 6.08
CA PRO A 125 7.64 -21.96 6.64
C PRO A 125 7.96 -20.75 7.54
N ARG A 126 9.24 -20.49 7.86
CA ARG A 126 9.69 -19.34 8.66
C ARG A 126 10.36 -18.31 7.77
N VAL A 127 9.53 -17.48 7.14
CA VAL A 127 9.98 -16.34 6.32
C VAL A 127 10.12 -15.10 7.18
N SER A 128 11.27 -14.43 7.09
CA SER A 128 11.50 -13.13 7.70
C SER A 128 11.28 -12.01 6.69
N VAL A 129 10.79 -10.87 7.19
CA VAL A 129 10.63 -9.66 6.37
C VAL A 129 11.94 -8.89 6.39
N GLY A 130 12.53 -8.70 5.21
CA GLY A 130 13.76 -7.90 5.05
C GLY A 130 13.60 -6.47 5.57
N SER A 131 14.69 -5.88 6.06
CA SER A 131 14.69 -4.56 6.69
C SER A 131 14.17 -3.42 5.78
N ASP A 132 14.49 -3.46 4.48
CA ASP A 132 14.00 -2.47 3.51
C ASP A 132 12.47 -2.55 3.35
N ALA A 133 11.94 -3.75 3.09
CA ALA A 133 10.50 -3.97 2.96
C ALA A 133 9.75 -3.56 4.23
N ARG A 134 10.31 -3.89 5.40
CA ARG A 134 9.75 -3.50 6.70
C ARG A 134 9.70 -1.99 6.88
N LEU A 135 10.80 -1.27 6.58
CA LEU A 135 10.86 0.19 6.68
C LEU A 135 9.76 0.85 5.84
N HIS A 136 9.53 0.36 4.62
CA HIS A 136 8.50 0.91 3.74
C HIS A 136 7.08 0.54 4.18
N ALA A 137 6.88 -0.66 4.72
CA ALA A 137 5.60 -1.06 5.31
C ALA A 137 5.26 -0.22 6.56
N GLU A 138 6.25 0.11 7.39
CA GLU A 138 6.07 0.97 8.58
C GLU A 138 5.65 2.39 8.18
N LYS A 139 6.24 2.97 7.12
CA LYS A 139 5.82 4.29 6.59
C LYS A 139 4.35 4.30 6.13
N LEU A 140 3.90 3.22 5.50
CA LEU A 140 2.51 3.09 5.05
C LEU A 140 1.57 2.87 6.23
N LEU A 141 1.98 2.06 7.21
CA LEU A 141 1.24 1.89 8.45
C LEU A 141 1.10 3.23 9.19
N ASP A 142 2.11 4.09 9.20
CA ASP A 142 2.03 5.41 9.83
C ASP A 142 0.95 6.29 9.19
N VAL A 143 0.79 6.25 7.86
CA VAL A 143 -0.32 6.94 7.16
C VAL A 143 -1.67 6.44 7.65
N GLU A 144 -1.84 5.12 7.75
CA GLU A 144 -3.07 4.50 8.23
C GLU A 144 -3.36 4.87 9.69
N LEU A 145 -2.34 4.76 10.55
CA LEU A 145 -2.44 5.10 11.97
C LEU A 145 -2.79 6.57 12.16
N GLU A 146 -2.21 7.46 11.37
CA GLU A 146 -2.51 8.89 11.42
C GLU A 146 -3.98 9.17 11.11
N ALA A 147 -4.53 8.55 10.06
CA ALA A 147 -5.95 8.63 9.75
C ALA A 147 -6.80 8.05 10.91
N MET A 148 -6.40 6.91 11.46
CA MET A 148 -7.11 6.26 12.56
C MET A 148 -7.02 7.00 13.90
N ARG A 149 -6.08 7.95 14.11
CA ARG A 149 -6.04 8.79 15.32
C ARG A 149 -7.29 9.64 15.49
N SER A 150 -8.00 9.95 14.39
CA SER A 150 -9.26 10.68 14.43
C SER A 150 -10.20 10.15 13.35
N PRO A 151 -10.90 9.02 13.59
CA PRO A 151 -11.76 8.38 12.61
C PRO A 151 -12.82 9.32 12.00
N LYS A 152 -13.35 10.24 12.83
CA LYS A 152 -14.33 11.27 12.40
C LYS A 152 -13.74 12.36 11.49
N ARG A 153 -12.42 12.42 11.37
CA ARG A 153 -11.65 13.39 10.57
C ARG A 153 -10.83 12.72 9.47
N ALA A 154 -10.87 11.40 9.37
CA ALA A 154 -10.20 10.66 8.30
C ALA A 154 -11.12 10.49 7.10
N TRP A 155 -10.53 10.64 5.93
CA TRP A 155 -11.20 10.56 4.65
C TRP A 155 -10.37 9.69 3.71
N PHE A 156 -11.05 8.80 3.00
CA PHE A 156 -10.50 7.96 1.96
C PHE A 156 -11.10 8.41 0.63
N TYR A 157 -10.25 8.62 -0.37
CA TYR A 157 -10.72 9.00 -1.70
C TYR A 157 -11.05 7.74 -2.49
N ASP A 158 -12.30 7.62 -2.91
CA ASP A 158 -12.82 6.49 -3.67
C ASP A 158 -12.63 6.74 -5.17
N LEU A 159 -11.82 5.91 -5.83
CA LEU A 159 -11.56 6.01 -7.26
C LEU A 159 -12.80 5.72 -8.11
N ARG A 160 -13.76 4.92 -7.59
CA ARG A 160 -14.98 4.58 -8.32
C ARG A 160 -15.94 5.77 -8.42
N SER A 161 -16.12 6.47 -7.31
CA SER A 161 -17.05 7.61 -7.22
C SER A 161 -16.38 8.97 -7.37
N GLU A 162 -15.05 9.01 -7.42
CA GLU A 162 -14.20 10.20 -7.42
C GLU A 162 -14.48 11.15 -6.25
N LYS A 163 -14.85 10.59 -5.09
CA LYS A 163 -15.29 11.34 -3.91
C LYS A 163 -14.58 10.91 -2.65
N TRP A 164 -14.44 11.85 -1.73
CA TRP A 164 -14.02 11.57 -0.37
C TRP A 164 -15.13 10.86 0.42
N ARG A 165 -14.80 9.71 1.00
CA ARG A 165 -15.62 8.92 1.92
C ARG A 165 -15.05 9.03 3.32
N ARG A 166 -15.88 9.25 4.33
CA ARG A 166 -15.38 9.39 5.70
C ARG A 166 -15.08 8.01 6.27
N TYR A 167 -13.95 7.84 6.93
CA TYR A 167 -13.54 6.55 7.49
C TYR A 167 -14.57 5.93 8.44
N SER A 168 -15.20 6.75 9.29
CA SER A 168 -16.23 6.26 10.21
C SER A 168 -17.42 5.63 9.49
N GLU A 169 -17.77 6.08 8.29
CA GLU A 169 -18.87 5.52 7.49
C GLU A 169 -18.51 4.18 6.85
N LEU A 170 -17.21 3.85 6.77
CA LEU A 170 -16.69 2.61 6.20
C LEU A 170 -16.52 1.51 7.26
N MET A 171 -16.57 1.87 8.55
CA MET A 171 -16.41 0.91 9.67
C MET A 171 -17.73 0.25 10.07
N ASP A 172 -18.86 0.79 9.62
CA ASP A 172 -20.21 0.34 9.96
C ASP A 172 -20.81 -0.59 8.87
N THR A 173 -20.01 -0.94 7.86
CA THR A 173 -20.33 -1.86 6.73
C THR A 173 -19.47 -3.10 6.79
#